data_AF-A0A074W1C6-F1
#
_entry.id   AF-A0A074W1C6-F1
#
_cell.length_a   1.000
_cell.length_b   1.000
_cell.length_c   1.000
_cell.angle_alpha   90.00
_cell.angle_beta   90.00
_cell.angle_gamma   90.00
#
_symmetry.space_group_name_H-M   'P 1'
#
loop_
_entity.id
_entity.type
_entity.pdbx_description
1 polymer ?
#
loop_
_entity_poly.entity_id
_entity_poly.type
_entity_poly.pdbx_seq_one_letter_code
_entity_poly.pdbx_strand_id
1 'polypeptide(L)'
;SRSFSSTSANNGMSKAQYAEMRSNPEAFRAYWDKRAAYHMKWHEDATWREHMRRYKRNYNKSMDIGPAYRLRALTRHLLISYPWSRAGLPWKLYRPVVTSQPVEHHCSGCGITKRTGMKLWWHRTLAGSDIFLCHGCLFSKGEWARAMPEGYEDVKTIKGFVARKKQL
;
A
#
# COMPACT_ATOMS: atom_id res chain seq x y z
N SER A 1 -24.84 11.85 9.59
CA SER A 1 -23.87 11.02 8.83
C SER A 1 -22.46 11.47 9.18
N ARG A 2 -21.68 10.65 9.90
CA ARG A 2 -20.31 11.02 10.31
C ARG A 2 -19.33 10.60 9.22
N SER A 3 -18.82 11.60 8.51
CA SER A 3 -17.77 11.48 7.49
C SER A 3 -16.44 11.10 8.14
N PHE A 4 -16.01 9.85 7.94
CA PHE A 4 -14.64 9.41 8.25
C PHE A 4 -13.69 9.99 7.19
N SER A 5 -13.19 11.21 7.43
CA SER A 5 -12.11 11.78 6.64
C SER A 5 -10.82 11.04 6.97
N SER A 6 -10.42 10.13 6.09
CA SER A 6 -9.11 9.50 6.12
C SER A 6 -8.04 10.56 5.93
N THR A 7 -7.24 10.79 6.96
CA THR A 7 -6.12 11.73 7.01
C THR A 7 -5.00 11.33 6.06
N SER A 8 -5.22 11.49 4.75
CA SER A 8 -4.19 11.34 3.71
C SER A 8 -4.34 12.35 2.56
N ALA A 9 -5.28 13.30 2.64
CA ALA A 9 -5.56 14.24 1.57
C ALA A 9 -4.72 15.54 1.60
N ASN A 10 -4.10 15.94 2.72
CA ASN A 10 -3.69 17.36 2.88
C ASN A 10 -2.19 17.67 2.99
N ASN A 11 -1.24 16.76 2.74
CA ASN A 11 0.19 17.06 2.95
C ASN A 11 1.14 16.73 1.77
N GLY A 12 0.62 16.51 0.57
CA GLY A 12 1.47 16.33 -0.62
C GLY A 12 1.72 17.65 -1.34
N MET A 13 2.79 18.37 -1.00
CA MET A 13 3.27 19.48 -1.83
C MET A 13 3.53 18.96 -3.25
N SER A 14 2.96 19.60 -4.26
CA SER A 14 3.19 19.20 -5.65
C SER A 14 4.64 19.44 -6.06
N LYS A 15 5.11 18.74 -7.10
CA LYS A 15 6.47 18.90 -7.64
C LYS A 15 6.77 20.35 -8.04
N ALA A 16 5.78 21.05 -8.60
CA ALA A 16 5.89 22.46 -8.98
C ALA A 16 6.05 23.37 -7.75
N GLN A 17 5.20 23.20 -6.74
CA GLN A 17 5.29 23.96 -5.47
C GLN A 17 6.62 23.71 -4.74
N TYR A 18 7.15 22.48 -4.80
CA TYR A 18 8.45 22.17 -4.22
C TYR A 18 9.61 22.80 -4.99
N ALA A 19 9.54 22.84 -6.33
CA ALA A 19 10.53 23.51 -7.17
C ALA A 19 10.54 25.03 -6.95
N GLU A 20 9.34 25.64 -6.86
CA GLU A 20 9.15 27.04 -6.52
C GLU A 20 9.72 27.37 -5.13
N MET A 21 9.37 26.57 -4.10
CA MET A 21 9.93 26.73 -2.76
C MET A 21 11.45 26.59 -2.75
N ARG A 22 12.03 25.69 -3.55
CA ARG A 22 13.49 25.50 -3.67
C ARG A 22 14.18 26.68 -4.35
N SER A 23 13.49 27.39 -5.23
CA SER A 23 14.02 28.60 -5.89
C SER A 23 14.11 29.80 -4.94
N ASN A 24 13.43 29.75 -3.80
CA ASN A 24 13.54 30.72 -2.71
C ASN A 24 14.36 30.13 -1.55
N PRO A 25 15.63 30.55 -1.36
CA PRO A 25 16.51 29.98 -0.35
C PRO A 25 15.99 30.11 1.09
N GLU A 26 15.33 31.23 1.42
CA GLU A 26 14.79 31.46 2.76
C GLU A 26 13.57 30.58 3.04
N ALA A 27 12.64 30.50 2.08
CA ALA A 27 11.47 29.62 2.19
C ALA A 27 11.87 28.14 2.27
N PHE A 28 12.89 27.74 1.50
CA PHE A 28 13.42 26.38 1.53
C PHE A 28 14.06 26.05 2.88
N ARG A 29 14.86 26.98 3.43
CA ARG A 29 15.49 26.82 4.74
C ARG A 29 14.45 26.75 5.86
N ALA A 30 13.51 27.68 5.90
CA ALA A 30 12.43 27.69 6.89
C ALA A 30 11.58 26.41 6.87
N TYR A 31 11.30 25.86 5.68
CA TYR A 31 10.61 24.58 5.53
C TYR A 31 11.39 23.42 6.15
N TRP A 32 12.70 23.34 5.88
CA TRP A 32 13.55 22.29 6.43
C TRP A 32 13.79 22.45 7.93
N ASP A 33 13.95 23.67 8.44
CA ASP A 33 14.09 23.94 9.88
C ASP A 33 12.82 23.54 10.63
N LYS A 34 11.63 23.86 10.09
CA LYS A 34 10.34 23.42 10.65
C LYS A 34 10.23 21.90 10.67
N ARG A 35 10.71 21.24 9.63
CA ARG A 35 10.68 19.78 9.52
C ARG A 35 11.69 19.12 10.46
N ALA A 36 12.89 19.68 10.59
CA ALA A 36 13.90 19.25 11.54
C ALA A 36 13.39 19.40 12.98
N ALA A 37 12.78 20.54 13.33
CA ALA A 37 12.14 20.77 14.62
C ALA A 37 11.02 19.76 14.91
N TYR A 38 10.21 19.40 13.90
CA TYR A 38 9.21 18.34 14.03
C TYR A 38 9.85 16.97 14.33
N HIS A 39 10.99 16.65 13.71
CA HIS A 39 11.73 15.41 13.98
C HIS A 39 12.43 15.43 15.35
N MET A 40 12.98 16.57 15.79
CA MET A 40 13.60 16.76 17.12
C MET A 40 12.61 16.52 18.26
N LYS A 41 11.35 16.98 18.11
CA LYS A 41 10.26 16.69 19.08
C LYS A 41 10.04 15.20 19.32
N TRP A 42 10.42 14.33 18.38
CA TRP A 42 10.36 12.88 18.58
C TRP A 42 11.39 12.39 19.61
N HIS A 43 12.57 13.00 19.67
CA HIS A 43 13.64 12.58 20.57
C HIS A 43 13.48 13.19 21.97
N GLU A 44 13.00 14.43 22.05
CA GLU A 44 13.02 15.22 23.29
C GLU A 44 11.76 15.01 24.16
N ASP A 45 10.58 14.85 23.55
CA ASP A 45 9.31 14.84 24.28
C ASP A 45 8.77 13.40 24.49
N ALA A 46 8.82 12.94 25.74
CA ALA A 46 8.28 11.64 26.14
C ALA A 46 6.75 11.53 25.98
N THR A 47 6.02 12.64 26.15
CA THR A 47 4.55 12.68 26.03
C THR A 47 4.12 12.65 24.57
N TRP A 48 4.85 13.34 23.68
CA TRP A 48 4.66 13.25 22.23
C TRP A 48 5.01 11.85 21.71
N ARG A 49 6.09 11.23 22.20
CA ARG A 49 6.41 9.83 21.91
C ARG A 49 5.26 8.91 22.29
N GLU A 50 4.71 9.06 23.48
CA GLU A 50 3.59 8.23 23.93
C GLU A 50 2.30 8.52 23.15
N HIS A 51 2.03 9.78 22.81
CA HIS A 51 0.93 10.17 21.93
C HIS A 51 1.06 9.49 20.56
N MET A 52 2.24 9.52 19.94
CA MET A 52 2.49 8.89 18.65
C MET A 52 2.46 7.36 18.72
N ARG A 53 2.93 6.75 19.81
CA ARG A 53 2.75 5.31 20.07
C ARG A 53 1.26 4.98 20.19
N ARG A 54 0.48 5.78 20.93
CA ARG A 54 -0.98 5.61 21.05
C ARG A 54 -1.68 5.80 19.71
N TYR A 55 -1.32 6.81 18.93
CA TYR A 55 -1.84 7.03 17.58
C TYR A 55 -1.54 5.83 16.69
N LYS A 56 -0.30 5.32 16.68
CA LYS A 56 0.08 4.13 15.90
C LYS A 56 -0.62 2.87 16.39
N ARG A 57 -0.79 2.69 17.71
CA ARG A 57 -1.60 1.59 18.27
C ARG A 57 -3.06 1.70 17.86
N ASN A 58 -3.66 2.89 17.91
CA ASN A 58 -5.05 3.13 17.52
C ASN A 58 -5.23 2.99 16.01
N TYR A 59 -4.30 3.47 15.20
CA TYR A 59 -4.24 3.24 13.76
C TYR A 59 -4.10 1.75 13.45
N ASN A 60 -3.20 1.05 14.14
CA ASN A 60 -3.02 -0.39 13.99
C ASN A 60 -4.25 -1.17 14.48
N LYS A 61 -4.96 -0.72 15.53
CA LYS A 61 -6.23 -1.30 15.99
C LYS A 61 -7.38 -1.00 15.03
N SER A 62 -7.44 0.22 14.49
CA SER A 62 -8.38 0.59 13.44
C SER A 62 -8.02 -0.04 12.10
N MET A 63 -6.80 -0.56 11.93
CA MET A 63 -6.33 -1.38 10.82
C MET A 63 -6.30 -2.88 11.18
N ASP A 64 -6.57 -3.25 12.43
CA ASP A 64 -6.90 -4.61 12.90
C ASP A 64 -8.35 -4.92 12.47
N ILE A 65 -8.68 -4.49 11.24
CA ILE A 65 -9.87 -4.79 10.47
C ILE A 65 -9.66 -6.20 9.91
N GLY A 66 -9.71 -7.18 10.81
CA GLY A 66 -9.88 -8.59 10.49
C GLY A 66 -8.80 -9.27 9.62
N PRO A 67 -9.08 -10.53 9.23
CA PRO A 67 -8.18 -11.36 8.41
C PRO A 67 -7.75 -10.71 7.09
N ALA A 68 -8.57 -9.82 6.52
CA ALA A 68 -8.34 -9.20 5.22
C ALA A 68 -7.12 -8.25 5.20
N TYR A 69 -6.91 -7.46 6.27
CA TYR A 69 -5.76 -6.56 6.33
C TYR A 69 -4.44 -7.33 6.41
N ARG A 70 -4.39 -8.36 7.27
CA ARG A 70 -3.21 -9.22 7.42
C ARG A 70 -2.90 -9.96 6.12
N LEU A 71 -3.94 -10.48 5.46
CA LEU A 71 -3.79 -11.18 4.19
C LEU A 71 -3.31 -10.25 3.07
N ARG A 72 -3.82 -9.02 3.01
CA ARG A 72 -3.34 -7.99 2.08
C ARG A 72 -1.85 -7.71 2.28
N ALA A 73 -1.43 -7.43 3.52
CA ALA A 73 -0.04 -7.15 3.84
C ALA A 73 0.87 -8.35 3.51
N LEU A 74 0.45 -9.56 3.89
CA LEU A 74 1.13 -10.81 3.59
C LEU A 74 1.28 -11.04 2.09
N THR A 75 0.20 -10.88 1.33
CA THR A 75 0.20 -11.09 -0.13
C THR A 75 1.13 -10.09 -0.80
N ARG A 76 1.11 -8.82 -0.37
CA ARG A 76 2.07 -7.83 -0.87
C ARG A 76 3.51 -8.26 -0.63
N HIS A 77 3.82 -8.72 0.58
CA HIS A 77 5.16 -9.16 0.93
C HIS A 77 5.56 -10.39 0.10
N LEU A 78 4.68 -11.37 -0.03
CA LEU A 78 4.89 -12.57 -0.84
C LEU A 78 5.28 -12.19 -2.28
N LEU A 79 4.48 -11.35 -2.93
CA LEU A 79 4.67 -10.95 -4.32
C LEU A 79 5.96 -10.16 -4.55
N ILE A 80 6.30 -9.26 -3.63
CA ILE A 80 7.51 -8.43 -3.78
C ILE A 80 8.76 -9.27 -3.52
N SER A 81 8.78 -10.07 -2.47
CA SER A 81 9.97 -10.79 -2.01
C SER A 81 10.22 -12.10 -2.76
N TYR A 82 9.18 -12.73 -3.29
CA TYR A 82 9.28 -14.08 -3.87
C TYR A 82 8.76 -14.10 -5.31
N PRO A 83 9.64 -13.96 -6.33
CA PRO A 83 9.24 -13.92 -7.73
C PRO A 83 8.38 -15.11 -8.20
N TRP A 84 8.64 -16.30 -7.65
CA TRP A 84 7.88 -17.52 -7.99
C TRP A 84 6.38 -17.38 -7.72
N SER A 85 5.97 -16.54 -6.76
CA SER A 85 4.56 -16.34 -6.42
C SER A 85 3.77 -15.57 -7.49
N ARG A 86 4.47 -14.89 -8.41
CA ARG A 86 3.84 -14.08 -9.47
C ARG A 86 3.39 -14.96 -10.64
N ALA A 87 4.29 -15.84 -11.10
CA ALA A 87 4.08 -16.68 -12.27
C ALA A 87 3.64 -18.12 -11.92
N GLY A 88 4.03 -18.62 -10.74
CA GLY A 88 3.83 -20.02 -10.36
C GLY A 88 2.60 -20.31 -9.51
N LEU A 89 1.70 -19.33 -9.33
CA LEU A 89 0.47 -19.51 -8.55
C LEU A 89 -0.77 -19.35 -9.45
N PRO A 90 -1.82 -20.16 -9.23
CA PRO A 90 -3.05 -20.11 -10.02
C PRO A 90 -3.93 -18.92 -9.61
N TRP A 91 -3.50 -17.72 -10.00
CA TRP A 91 -4.27 -16.50 -9.77
C TRP A 91 -5.55 -16.50 -10.61
N LYS A 92 -6.68 -16.23 -9.95
CA LYS A 92 -8.04 -16.29 -10.52
C LYS A 92 -8.30 -15.13 -11.51
N LEU A 93 -9.09 -14.14 -11.07
CA LEU A 93 -9.56 -13.04 -11.90
C LEU A 93 -8.49 -11.99 -12.22
N TYR A 94 -7.51 -11.84 -11.32
CA TYR A 94 -6.45 -10.84 -11.44
C TYR A 94 -5.09 -11.46 -11.18
N ARG A 95 -4.13 -11.16 -12.05
CA ARG A 95 -2.73 -11.56 -11.91
C ARG A 95 -1.89 -10.39 -11.38
N PRO A 96 -0.92 -10.67 -10.50
CA PRO A 96 -0.01 -9.65 -9.99
C PRO A 96 1.02 -9.28 -11.07
N VAL A 97 1.11 -8.00 -11.38
CA VAL A 97 2.16 -7.42 -12.22
C VAL A 97 3.09 -6.65 -11.32
N VAL A 98 4.34 -7.13 -11.19
CA VAL A 98 5.36 -6.49 -10.37
C VAL A 98 6.49 -6.00 -11.26
N THR A 99 6.71 -4.69 -11.24
CA THR A 99 7.74 -4.00 -12.02
C THR A 99 8.91 -3.58 -11.13
N SER A 100 10.10 -3.44 -11.72
CA SER A 100 11.30 -2.97 -11.00
C SER A 100 11.15 -1.51 -10.56
N GLN A 101 10.59 -0.68 -11.44
CA GLN A 101 10.28 0.72 -11.22
C GLN A 101 8.77 0.95 -11.07
N PRO A 102 8.33 1.96 -10.30
CA PRO A 102 6.92 2.31 -10.23
C PRO A 102 6.38 2.67 -11.61
N VAL A 103 5.26 2.07 -12.01
CA VAL A 103 4.57 2.37 -13.27
C VAL A 103 3.19 2.94 -13.00
N GLU A 104 2.72 3.81 -13.88
CA GLU A 104 1.39 4.42 -13.78
C GLU A 104 0.35 3.59 -14.53
N HIS A 105 -0.73 3.24 -13.83
CA HIS A 105 -1.95 2.74 -14.44
C HIS A 105 -3.15 3.46 -13.84
N HIS A 106 -4.27 3.45 -14.56
CA HIS A 106 -5.55 3.88 -14.03
C HIS A 106 -6.19 2.73 -13.24
N CYS A 107 -6.54 2.96 -11.97
CA CYS A 107 -7.19 1.93 -11.16
C CYS A 107 -8.71 1.92 -11.40
N SER A 108 -9.24 0.91 -12.08
CA SER A 108 -10.69 0.77 -12.33
C SER A 108 -11.55 0.63 -11.05
N GLY A 109 -10.93 0.30 -9.92
CA GLY A 109 -11.63 0.14 -8.64
C GLY A 109 -11.82 1.43 -7.86
N CYS A 110 -10.93 2.43 -7.99
CA CYS A 110 -11.06 3.71 -7.30
C CYS A 110 -11.06 4.93 -8.23
N GLY A 111 -10.90 4.74 -9.55
CA GLY A 111 -10.84 5.80 -10.54
C GLY A 111 -9.58 6.67 -10.48
N ILE A 112 -8.58 6.29 -9.68
CA ILE A 112 -7.39 7.11 -9.44
C ILE A 112 -6.20 6.57 -10.24
N THR A 113 -5.53 7.47 -10.97
CA THR A 113 -4.17 7.26 -11.50
C THR A 113 -3.15 7.82 -10.49
N LYS A 114 -2.26 6.96 -9.98
CA LYS A 114 -1.24 7.37 -9.01
C LYS A 114 -0.06 8.01 -9.73
N ARG A 115 0.11 9.33 -9.60
CA ARG A 115 1.17 10.18 -10.23
C ARG A 115 2.63 9.80 -9.93
N THR A 116 2.88 8.89 -9.00
CA THR A 116 4.23 8.39 -8.69
C THR A 116 4.43 6.95 -9.18
N GLY A 117 3.42 6.40 -9.85
CA GLY A 117 3.29 4.98 -10.14
C GLY A 117 3.21 4.10 -8.90
N MET A 118 3.05 2.80 -9.15
CA MET A 118 3.20 1.74 -8.16
C MET A 118 4.01 0.60 -8.76
N LYS A 119 4.78 -0.11 -7.92
CA LYS A 119 5.53 -1.31 -8.34
C LYS A 119 4.67 -2.57 -8.42
N LEU A 120 3.48 -2.56 -7.82
CA LEU A 120 2.56 -3.68 -7.80
C LEU A 120 1.19 -3.24 -8.30
N TRP A 121 0.78 -3.88 -9.38
CA TRP A 121 -0.54 -3.74 -9.98
C TRP A 121 -1.20 -5.10 -10.14
N TRP A 122 -2.52 -5.09 -10.32
CA TRP A 122 -3.32 -6.29 -10.55
C TRP A 122 -4.00 -6.16 -11.88
N HIS A 123 -3.59 -7.00 -12.84
CA HIS A 123 -4.10 -6.99 -14.20
C HIS A 123 -5.16 -8.09 -14.35
N ARG A 124 -6.28 -7.76 -14.98
CA ARG A 124 -7.36 -8.74 -15.18
C ARG A 124 -6.90 -9.83 -16.15
N THR A 125 -7.16 -11.10 -15.83
CA THR A 125 -6.67 -12.25 -16.60
C THR A 125 -7.39 -12.43 -17.95
N LEU A 126 -8.55 -11.80 -18.15
CA LEU A 126 -9.33 -11.93 -19.38
C LEU A 126 -8.56 -11.33 -20.58
N ALA A 127 -8.42 -12.11 -21.65
CA ALA A 127 -7.71 -11.72 -22.86
C ALA A 127 -8.28 -10.39 -23.42
N GLY A 128 -7.40 -9.44 -23.73
CA GLY A 128 -7.76 -8.12 -24.26
C GLY A 128 -8.31 -7.12 -23.24
N SER A 129 -8.42 -7.47 -21.96
CA SER A 129 -8.85 -6.50 -20.93
C SER A 129 -7.69 -5.68 -20.39
N ASP A 130 -7.66 -4.38 -20.68
CA ASP A 130 -6.68 -3.43 -20.11
C ASP A 130 -7.15 -2.89 -18.75
N ILE A 131 -7.53 -3.81 -17.86
CA ILE A 131 -8.15 -3.48 -16.58
C ILE A 131 -7.13 -3.68 -15.45
N PHE A 132 -6.76 -2.58 -14.82
CA PHE A 132 -5.84 -2.56 -13.69
C PHE A 132 -6.54 -2.20 -12.39
N LEU A 133 -6.18 -2.90 -11.32
CA LEU A 133 -6.53 -2.56 -9.94
C LEU A 133 -5.29 -2.26 -9.11
N CYS A 134 -5.40 -1.26 -8.24
CA CYS A 134 -4.42 -1.08 -7.18
C CYS A 134 -4.58 -2.20 -6.14
N HIS A 135 -3.49 -2.50 -5.43
CA HIS A 135 -3.50 -3.54 -4.41
C HIS A 135 -4.49 -3.27 -3.25
N GLY A 136 -4.86 -2.01 -3.02
CA GLY A 136 -5.93 -1.67 -2.08
C GLY A 136 -7.31 -2.09 -2.57
N CYS A 137 -7.67 -1.75 -3.80
CA CYS A 137 -8.97 -2.04 -4.39
C CYS A 137 -9.22 -3.53 -4.58
N LEU A 138 -8.18 -4.32 -4.85
CA LEU A 138 -8.35 -5.77 -4.94
C LEU A 138 -8.81 -6.38 -3.60
N PHE A 139 -8.30 -5.86 -2.49
CA PHE A 139 -8.54 -6.40 -1.13
C PHE A 139 -9.64 -5.65 -0.35
N SER A 140 -10.23 -4.59 -0.90
CA SER A 140 -11.19 -3.73 -0.17
C SER A 140 -12.64 -4.23 -0.19
N LYS A 141 -12.99 -5.16 -1.07
CA LYS A 141 -14.40 -5.57 -1.31
C LYS A 141 -14.92 -6.65 -0.35
N GLY A 142 -14.22 -6.97 0.74
CA GLY A 142 -14.63 -8.03 1.67
C GLY A 142 -14.49 -9.47 1.13
N GLU A 143 -14.36 -9.64 -0.18
CA GLU A 143 -14.20 -10.93 -0.87
C GLU A 143 -12.72 -11.29 -1.12
N TRP A 144 -11.89 -11.25 -0.07
CA TRP A 144 -10.45 -11.50 -0.20
C TRP A 144 -10.13 -12.90 -0.76
N ALA A 145 -11.03 -13.89 -0.59
CA ALA A 145 -10.88 -15.21 -1.19
C ALA A 145 -10.85 -15.18 -2.73
N ARG A 146 -11.49 -14.19 -3.37
CA ARG A 146 -11.42 -14.00 -4.83
C ARG A 146 -10.09 -13.39 -5.29
N ALA A 147 -9.40 -12.70 -4.38
CA ALA A 147 -8.09 -12.11 -4.62
C ALA A 147 -6.94 -13.11 -4.44
N MET A 148 -7.18 -14.22 -3.73
CA MET A 148 -6.18 -15.24 -3.46
C MET A 148 -6.04 -16.21 -4.65
N PRO A 149 -4.85 -16.83 -4.82
CA PRO A 149 -4.70 -17.94 -5.75
C PRO A 149 -5.63 -19.09 -5.35
N GLU A 150 -6.08 -19.84 -6.36
CA GLU A 150 -6.88 -21.03 -6.16
C GLU A 150 -6.14 -22.08 -5.33
N GLY A 151 -6.77 -22.57 -4.26
CA GLY A 151 -6.17 -23.53 -3.33
C GLY A 151 -5.20 -22.89 -2.33
N TYR A 152 -5.22 -21.57 -2.15
CA TYR A 152 -4.41 -20.84 -1.16
C TYR A 152 -5.25 -19.93 -0.25
N GLU A 153 -6.58 -19.99 -0.33
CA GLU A 153 -7.51 -19.12 0.38
C GLU A 153 -7.40 -19.27 1.90
N ASP A 154 -7.09 -20.46 2.39
CA ASP A 154 -6.91 -20.75 3.80
C ASP A 154 -5.52 -20.33 4.35
N VAL A 155 -4.59 -19.99 3.47
CA VAL A 155 -3.19 -19.77 3.82
C VAL A 155 -2.97 -18.36 4.39
N LYS A 156 -2.58 -18.31 5.65
CA LYS A 156 -2.38 -17.06 6.42
C LYS A 156 -0.92 -16.73 6.73
N THR A 157 0.05 -17.53 6.25
CA THR A 157 1.47 -17.34 6.51
C THR A 157 2.33 -17.62 5.27
N ILE A 158 3.49 -16.96 5.16
CA ILE A 158 4.44 -17.20 4.06
C ILE A 158 4.94 -18.66 4.08
N LYS A 159 5.20 -19.21 5.27
CA LYS A 159 5.57 -20.62 5.42
C LYS A 159 4.48 -21.55 4.88
N GLY A 160 3.21 -21.25 5.14
CA GLY A 160 2.07 -21.99 4.59
C GLY A 160 2.02 -21.92 3.06
N PHE A 161 2.33 -20.76 2.46
CA PHE A 161 2.38 -20.61 1.01
C PHE A 161 3.45 -21.50 0.39
N VAL A 162 4.66 -21.51 0.97
CA VAL A 162 5.76 -22.35 0.50
C VAL A 162 5.43 -23.83 0.70
N ALA A 163 4.79 -24.21 1.81
CA ALA A 163 4.39 -25.59 2.07
C ALA A 163 3.32 -26.08 1.09
N ARG A 164 2.27 -25.28 0.85
CA ARG A 164 1.20 -25.61 -0.11
C ARG A 164 1.74 -25.74 -1.54
N LYS A 165 2.70 -24.88 -1.92
CA LYS A 165 3.41 -24.96 -3.21
C LYS A 165 4.31 -26.20 -3.37
N LYS A 166 4.58 -26.97 -2.30
CA LYS A 166 5.26 -28.27 -2.39
C LYS A 166 4.30 -29.45 -2.48
N GLN A 167 3.03 -29.24 -2.12
CA GLN A 167 1.97 -30.26 -2.12
C GLN A 167 1.22 -30.31 -3.45
N LEU A 168 1.24 -29.21 -4.20
CA LEU A 168 0.70 -29.04 -5.55
C LEU A 168 1.85 -29.07 -6.57
#